data_AF-A0A6F9ZVI9-F1
#
_entry.id   AF-A0A6F9ZVI9-F1
#
_cell.length_a   1.000
_cell.length_b   1.000
_cell.length_c   1.000
_cell.angle_alpha   90.00
_cell.angle_beta   90.00
_cell.angle_gamma   90.00
#
_symmetry.space_group_name_H-M   'P 1'
#
loop_
_entity.id
_entity.type
_entity.pdbx_description
1 polymer ?
#
loop_
_entity_poly.entity_id
_entity_poly.type
_entity_poly.pdbx_seq_one_letter_code
_entity_poly.pdbx_strand_id
1 'polypeptide(L)'
;MSRSRKKVIIAGAAGRDFHNFNVVFRDNPDYEVVCFTATQIPSIENRKYPPELSGKLYPDGIPIYPEEKLPELIKENNVDMVVLAYSDLSYSYVMERSAIVNTAGADFVLMGPKSTMLKSKKPVIAVTAVRTGCGKSQISRKIFEILSKKGLKVVSIRHPMPYDRDLSTQIIQRFSSYDDLEKYNCTIEEREEYEPYIDMGGVVYAGVDYQKILENAENEADIIIWDGGNNDFPFIKPDLWITVADPHRPGHEVSYYPGEVNFRSAHVIIINKVNTAEKENIEKVKENARKLNPDAKIIEGISEIVVEEPEKIKGRRVLVIEDGPTATHGGVGYGAGYIAAVENGAKEIIDPRPFAVGSIVETFKKYTHLSKVLPAMGYGKEQIKELEETINRCDADIVVSGTPIDLNRIINVDKPIVRVRYGVGKETEKELERIVEEFLSEVKS
;
A
#
# COMPACT_ATOMS: atom_id res chain seq x y z
N MET A 1 1.49 -14.28 -43.67
CA MET A 1 1.17 -15.02 -42.44
C MET A 1 1.07 -13.99 -41.32
N SER A 2 -0.09 -13.79 -40.71
CA SER A 2 -0.14 -12.91 -39.52
C SER A 2 0.73 -13.56 -38.45
N ARG A 3 1.66 -12.80 -37.88
CA ARG A 3 2.47 -13.24 -36.75
C ARG A 3 1.51 -13.68 -35.65
N SER A 4 1.66 -14.90 -35.12
CA SER A 4 0.84 -15.33 -33.98
C SER A 4 1.15 -14.42 -32.79
N ARG A 5 0.10 -13.91 -32.13
CA ARG A 5 0.27 -13.09 -30.92
C ARG A 5 0.86 -13.96 -29.83
N LYS A 6 1.74 -13.39 -29.00
CA LYS A 6 2.23 -14.08 -27.80
C LYS A 6 1.13 -14.09 -26.75
N LYS A 7 0.76 -15.28 -26.27
CA LYS A 7 -0.23 -15.45 -25.21
C LYS A 7 0.38 -15.20 -23.85
N VAL A 8 -0.28 -14.36 -23.06
CA VAL A 8 0.22 -13.85 -21.78
C VAL A 8 -0.81 -14.11 -20.69
N ILE A 9 -0.35 -14.61 -19.54
CA ILE A 9 -1.08 -14.47 -18.28
C ILE A 9 -0.38 -13.39 -17.46
N ILE A 10 -1.15 -12.50 -16.84
CA ILE A 10 -0.60 -11.53 -15.88
C ILE A 10 -1.01 -11.98 -14.48
N ALA A 11 -0.05 -12.47 -13.70
CA ALA A 11 -0.26 -12.91 -12.33
C ALA A 11 -0.11 -11.74 -11.37
N GLY A 12 -1.15 -11.45 -10.58
CA GLY A 12 -1.17 -10.26 -9.74
C GLY A 12 -2.11 -10.32 -8.55
N ALA A 13 -2.34 -9.14 -7.99
CA ALA A 13 -3.20 -8.92 -6.84
C ALA A 13 -4.08 -7.68 -7.04
N ALA A 14 -4.51 -7.43 -8.28
CA ALA A 14 -5.37 -6.32 -8.66
C ALA A 14 -4.78 -4.93 -8.34
N GLY A 15 -3.58 -4.68 -8.81
CA GLY A 15 -2.99 -3.34 -8.81
C GLY A 15 -2.01 -3.17 -9.94
N ARG A 16 -0.76 -3.60 -9.71
CA ARG A 16 0.30 -3.53 -10.73
C ARG A 16 0.01 -4.39 -11.96
N ASP A 17 -0.71 -5.49 -11.83
CA ASP A 17 -1.19 -6.30 -12.97
C ASP A 17 -2.05 -5.48 -13.94
N PHE A 18 -3.04 -4.74 -13.44
CA PHE A 18 -3.86 -3.85 -14.24
C PHE A 18 -3.05 -2.70 -14.84
N HIS A 19 -2.12 -2.13 -14.07
CA HIS A 19 -1.23 -1.09 -14.59
C HIS A 19 -0.33 -1.60 -15.72
N ASN A 20 0.35 -2.73 -15.51
CA ASN A 20 1.20 -3.36 -16.52
C ASN A 20 0.38 -3.72 -17.79
N PHE A 21 -0.84 -4.23 -17.61
CA PHE A 21 -1.78 -4.45 -18.71
C PHE A 21 -2.04 -3.15 -19.49
N ASN A 22 -2.48 -2.10 -18.80
CA ASN A 22 -2.88 -0.84 -19.39
C ASN A 22 -1.75 -0.17 -20.19
N VAL A 23 -0.51 -0.24 -19.70
CA VAL A 23 0.61 0.50 -20.30
C VAL A 23 1.41 -0.31 -21.32
N VAL A 24 1.38 -1.65 -21.27
CA VAL A 24 2.20 -2.50 -22.17
C VAL A 24 1.39 -3.38 -23.11
N PHE A 25 0.23 -3.88 -22.68
CA PHE A 25 -0.47 -4.96 -23.37
C PHE A 25 -1.79 -4.54 -24.01
N ARG A 26 -2.53 -3.59 -23.41
CA ARG A 26 -3.91 -3.21 -23.77
C ARG A 26 -4.14 -3.00 -25.27
N ASP A 27 -3.30 -2.20 -25.90
CA ASP A 27 -3.42 -1.83 -27.31
C ASP A 27 -2.29 -2.42 -28.18
N ASN A 28 -1.53 -3.39 -27.67
CA ASN A 28 -0.39 -3.96 -28.35
C ASN A 28 -0.76 -5.24 -29.12
N PRO A 29 -0.77 -5.20 -30.47
CA PRO A 29 -1.22 -6.33 -31.28
C PRO A 29 -0.25 -7.52 -31.29
N ASP A 30 0.96 -7.39 -30.74
CA ASP A 30 1.93 -8.48 -30.61
C ASP A 30 1.57 -9.47 -29.48
N TYR A 31 0.67 -9.09 -28.59
CA TYR A 31 0.29 -9.86 -27.40
C TYR A 31 -1.21 -10.14 -27.32
N GLU A 32 -1.54 -11.22 -26.62
CA GLU A 32 -2.90 -11.61 -26.25
C GLU A 32 -2.89 -11.99 -24.76
N VAL A 33 -3.43 -11.11 -23.92
CA VAL A 33 -3.59 -11.38 -22.48
C VAL A 33 -4.82 -12.24 -22.29
N VAL A 34 -4.62 -13.53 -21.99
CA VAL A 34 -5.71 -14.51 -21.93
C VAL A 34 -6.48 -14.43 -20.61
N CYS A 35 -5.79 -14.11 -19.51
CA CYS A 35 -6.41 -13.89 -18.21
C CYS A 35 -5.46 -13.16 -17.23
N PHE A 36 -6.05 -12.65 -16.16
CA PHE A 36 -5.35 -12.31 -14.92
C PHE A 36 -5.47 -13.45 -13.92
N THR A 37 -4.55 -13.51 -12.95
CA THR A 37 -4.75 -14.29 -11.72
C THR A 37 -4.74 -13.41 -10.48
N ALA A 38 -5.44 -13.83 -9.42
CA ALA A 38 -5.55 -13.12 -8.15
C ALA A 38 -5.32 -14.04 -6.94
N THR A 39 -4.76 -13.48 -5.86
CA THR A 39 -4.37 -14.22 -4.64
C THR A 39 -4.74 -13.49 -3.34
N GLN A 40 -4.49 -12.17 -3.25
CA GLN A 40 -4.51 -11.44 -1.98
C GLN A 40 -5.83 -10.76 -1.64
N ILE A 41 -6.54 -10.23 -2.64
CA ILE A 41 -7.75 -9.42 -2.42
C ILE A 41 -8.98 -10.32 -2.41
N PRO A 42 -9.74 -10.40 -1.30
CA PRO A 42 -10.94 -11.20 -1.23
C PRO A 42 -11.95 -10.80 -2.30
N SER A 43 -12.62 -11.78 -2.90
CA SER A 43 -13.76 -11.59 -3.80
C SER A 43 -13.44 -11.02 -5.18
N ILE A 44 -12.16 -10.86 -5.58
CA ILE A 44 -11.82 -10.40 -6.94
C ILE A 44 -11.63 -11.56 -7.92
N GLU A 45 -11.28 -12.73 -7.40
CA GLU A 45 -11.26 -13.98 -8.15
C GLU A 45 -12.64 -14.27 -8.75
N ASN A 46 -12.66 -14.74 -10.00
CA ASN A 46 -13.85 -14.99 -10.80
C ASN A 46 -14.62 -13.73 -11.24
N ARG A 47 -14.05 -12.53 -11.06
CA ARG A 47 -14.51 -11.31 -11.74
C ARG A 47 -13.92 -11.20 -13.14
N LYS A 48 -14.29 -10.12 -13.83
CA LYS A 48 -13.78 -9.73 -15.14
C LYS A 48 -13.17 -8.35 -15.05
N TYR A 49 -11.98 -8.18 -15.63
CA TYR A 49 -11.47 -6.86 -15.96
C TYR A 49 -12.33 -6.28 -17.09
N PRO A 50 -12.99 -5.13 -16.88
CA PRO A 50 -14.15 -4.75 -17.67
C PRO A 50 -13.78 -4.27 -19.08
N PRO A 51 -14.63 -4.49 -20.11
CA PRO A 51 -14.43 -3.97 -21.48
C PRO A 51 -14.02 -2.49 -21.55
N GLU A 52 -14.64 -1.67 -20.70
CA GLU A 52 -14.43 -0.22 -20.60
C GLU A 52 -12.97 0.16 -20.30
N LEU A 53 -12.23 -0.75 -19.66
CA LEU A 53 -10.80 -0.61 -19.35
C LEU A 53 -9.90 -1.45 -20.26
N SER A 54 -10.46 -2.40 -21.00
CA SER A 54 -9.70 -3.45 -21.70
C SER A 54 -9.24 -3.04 -23.09
N GLY A 55 -9.76 -1.94 -23.64
CA GLY A 55 -9.36 -1.44 -24.96
C GLY A 55 -9.91 -2.28 -26.12
N LYS A 56 -9.62 -1.84 -27.35
CA LYS A 56 -10.26 -2.39 -28.58
C LYS A 56 -9.93 -3.86 -28.87
N LEU A 57 -8.82 -4.38 -28.33
CA LEU A 57 -8.38 -5.75 -28.55
C LEU A 57 -9.13 -6.77 -27.68
N TYR A 58 -9.87 -6.30 -26.66
CA TYR A 58 -10.54 -7.13 -25.66
C TYR A 58 -11.98 -6.62 -25.42
N PRO A 59 -12.86 -6.66 -26.45
CA PRO A 59 -14.20 -6.10 -26.37
C PRO A 59 -15.10 -6.76 -25.33
N ASP A 60 -14.79 -8.00 -24.97
CA ASP A 60 -15.51 -8.72 -23.93
C ASP A 60 -14.92 -8.45 -22.54
N GLY A 61 -13.73 -7.85 -22.42
CA GLY A 61 -12.97 -7.80 -21.17
C GLY A 61 -12.16 -9.08 -20.91
N ILE A 62 -11.43 -9.13 -19.80
CA ILE A 62 -10.44 -10.19 -19.52
C ILE A 62 -10.81 -10.93 -18.22
N PRO A 63 -10.89 -12.26 -18.21
CA PRO A 63 -11.25 -13.02 -17.00
C PRO A 63 -10.14 -12.99 -15.93
N ILE A 64 -10.54 -13.07 -14.66
CA ILE A 64 -9.66 -13.13 -13.50
C ILE A 64 -9.87 -14.47 -12.78
N TYR A 65 -8.83 -15.28 -12.65
CA TYR A 65 -8.90 -16.60 -12.01
C TYR A 65 -8.10 -16.66 -10.70
N PRO A 66 -8.36 -17.63 -9.81
CA PRO A 66 -7.48 -17.91 -8.68
C PRO A 66 -6.06 -18.30 -9.15
N GLU A 67 -5.01 -17.81 -8.47
CA GLU A 67 -3.61 -18.12 -8.81
C GLU A 67 -3.31 -19.64 -8.76
N GLU A 68 -4.00 -20.41 -7.92
CA GLU A 68 -3.82 -21.87 -7.84
C GLU A 68 -4.08 -22.59 -9.18
N LYS A 69 -4.88 -21.99 -10.07
CA LYS A 69 -5.16 -22.53 -11.40
C LYS A 69 -4.06 -22.24 -12.42
N LEU A 70 -3.03 -21.46 -12.07
CA LEU A 70 -1.99 -21.03 -13.00
C LEU A 70 -1.36 -22.18 -13.82
N PRO A 71 -1.00 -23.35 -13.24
CA PRO A 71 -0.41 -24.45 -14.01
C PRO A 71 -1.36 -25.07 -15.05
N GLU A 72 -2.66 -25.14 -14.72
CA GLU A 72 -3.72 -25.64 -15.61
C GLU A 72 -3.95 -24.63 -16.74
N LEU A 73 -4.15 -23.36 -16.39
CA LEU A 73 -4.39 -22.27 -17.35
C LEU A 73 -3.28 -22.12 -18.38
N ILE A 74 -2.01 -22.29 -17.97
CA ILE A 74 -0.86 -22.26 -18.89
C ILE A 74 -0.98 -23.33 -19.98
N LYS A 75 -1.31 -24.56 -19.59
CA LYS A 75 -1.41 -25.70 -20.50
C LYS A 75 -2.63 -25.62 -21.39
N GLU A 76 -3.78 -25.29 -20.82
CA GLU A 76 -5.06 -25.20 -21.55
C GLU A 76 -5.03 -24.10 -22.62
N ASN A 77 -4.43 -22.95 -22.30
CA ASN A 77 -4.41 -21.81 -23.21
C ASN A 77 -3.16 -21.78 -24.11
N ASN A 78 -2.21 -22.70 -23.91
CA ASN A 78 -0.89 -22.72 -24.57
C ASN A 78 -0.20 -21.36 -24.44
N VAL A 79 0.00 -20.95 -23.19
CA VAL A 79 0.55 -19.63 -22.81
C VAL A 79 2.05 -19.58 -23.09
N ASP A 80 2.52 -18.49 -23.70
CA ASP A 80 3.94 -18.28 -23.99
C ASP A 80 4.68 -17.68 -22.79
N MET A 81 4.03 -16.80 -22.03
CA MET A 81 4.66 -16.11 -20.91
C MET A 81 3.69 -15.78 -19.77
N VAL A 82 4.19 -15.85 -18.55
CA VAL A 82 3.53 -15.36 -17.34
C VAL A 82 4.28 -14.16 -16.81
N VAL A 83 3.59 -13.02 -16.78
CA VAL A 83 4.10 -11.77 -16.23
C VAL A 83 3.73 -11.71 -14.76
N LEU A 84 4.74 -11.56 -13.92
CA LEU A 84 4.57 -11.30 -12.52
C LEU A 84 4.34 -9.82 -12.23
N ALA A 85 3.22 -9.48 -11.62
CA ALA A 85 2.80 -8.11 -11.39
C ALA A 85 2.13 -7.94 -10.03
N TYR A 86 2.83 -8.42 -9.00
CA TYR A 86 2.45 -8.35 -7.59
C TYR A 86 3.63 -7.81 -6.74
N SER A 87 3.34 -7.42 -5.51
CA SER A 87 4.33 -6.86 -4.59
C SER A 87 4.28 -7.51 -3.21
N ASP A 88 5.29 -7.17 -2.41
CA ASP A 88 5.46 -7.57 -1.00
C ASP A 88 5.76 -9.06 -0.79
N LEU A 89 6.56 -9.64 -1.68
CA LEU A 89 6.81 -11.08 -1.72
C LEU A 89 8.27 -11.44 -1.47
N SER A 90 8.49 -12.52 -0.74
CA SER A 90 9.83 -13.03 -0.53
C SER A 90 10.41 -13.54 -1.86
N TYR A 91 11.74 -13.47 -2.00
CA TYR A 91 12.41 -14.06 -3.16
C TYR A 91 12.16 -15.56 -3.29
N SER A 92 12.00 -16.28 -2.18
CA SER A 92 11.61 -17.69 -2.22
C SER A 92 10.27 -17.88 -2.92
N TYR A 93 9.26 -17.06 -2.60
CA TYR A 93 7.94 -17.11 -3.24
C TYR A 93 8.04 -16.83 -4.74
N VAL A 94 8.74 -15.76 -5.12
CA VAL A 94 8.94 -15.39 -6.53
C VAL A 94 9.60 -16.52 -7.31
N MET A 95 10.65 -17.13 -6.75
CA MET A 95 11.37 -18.22 -7.41
C MET A 95 10.57 -19.52 -7.46
N GLU A 96 9.74 -19.79 -6.46
CA GLU A 96 8.82 -20.93 -6.48
C GLU A 96 7.78 -20.78 -7.60
N ARG A 97 7.17 -19.59 -7.73
CA ARG A 97 6.22 -19.31 -8.84
C ARG A 97 6.91 -19.42 -10.21
N SER A 98 8.15 -18.96 -10.33
CA SER A 98 8.96 -19.14 -11.55
C SER A 98 9.14 -20.62 -11.90
N ALA A 99 9.50 -21.47 -10.93
CA ALA A 99 9.66 -22.90 -11.18
C ALA A 99 8.36 -23.59 -11.63
N ILE A 100 7.22 -23.20 -11.05
CA ILE A 100 5.89 -23.69 -11.43
C ILE A 100 5.56 -23.30 -12.88
N VAL A 101 5.74 -22.02 -13.23
CA VAL A 101 5.48 -21.49 -14.58
C VAL A 101 6.35 -22.17 -15.63
N ASN A 102 7.65 -22.26 -15.37
CA ASN A 102 8.62 -22.88 -16.29
C ASN A 102 8.32 -24.38 -16.49
N THR A 103 7.91 -25.09 -15.43
CA THR A 103 7.51 -26.51 -15.52
C THR A 103 6.24 -26.69 -16.35
N ALA A 104 5.34 -25.71 -16.35
CA ALA A 104 4.15 -25.70 -17.19
C ALA A 104 4.44 -25.32 -18.65
N GLY A 105 5.66 -24.83 -18.95
CA GLY A 105 6.15 -24.61 -20.31
C GLY A 105 6.16 -23.15 -20.80
N ALA A 106 5.78 -22.19 -19.94
CA ALA A 106 5.78 -20.76 -20.27
C ALA A 106 7.02 -20.05 -19.72
N ASP A 107 7.40 -18.92 -20.32
CA ASP A 107 8.43 -18.03 -19.80
C ASP A 107 7.94 -17.27 -18.55
N PHE A 108 8.76 -17.16 -17.52
CA PHE A 108 8.48 -16.31 -16.36
C PHE A 108 9.11 -14.92 -16.51
N VAL A 109 8.31 -13.86 -16.40
CA VAL A 109 8.76 -12.49 -16.68
C VAL A 109 8.51 -11.52 -15.53
N LEU A 110 9.58 -10.81 -15.13
CA LEU A 110 9.53 -9.65 -14.24
C LEU A 110 9.67 -8.37 -15.08
N MET A 111 8.66 -7.51 -15.08
CA MET A 111 8.71 -6.26 -15.85
C MET A 111 9.43 -5.15 -15.09
N GLY A 112 10.29 -4.42 -15.80
CA GLY A 112 11.10 -3.35 -15.21
C GLY A 112 10.47 -1.95 -15.31
N PRO A 113 11.05 -0.96 -14.58
CA PRO A 113 10.64 0.44 -14.60
C PRO A 113 10.52 1.05 -16.00
N LYS A 114 11.50 0.79 -16.88
CA LYS A 114 11.55 1.36 -18.24
C LYS A 114 10.29 1.07 -19.06
N SER A 115 9.72 -0.12 -18.89
CA SER A 115 8.56 -0.56 -19.66
C SER A 115 7.23 -0.12 -19.04
N THR A 116 7.21 0.15 -17.73
CA THR A 116 5.96 0.27 -16.97
C THR A 116 5.75 1.64 -16.33
N MET A 117 6.75 2.51 -16.25
CA MET A 117 6.56 3.86 -15.72
C MET A 117 6.05 4.83 -16.78
N LEU A 118 4.97 5.53 -16.46
CA LEU A 118 4.48 6.68 -17.21
C LEU A 118 5.39 7.89 -16.98
N LYS A 119 5.49 8.78 -17.98
CA LYS A 119 6.22 10.04 -17.85
C LYS A 119 5.24 11.16 -17.54
N SER A 120 5.50 11.90 -16.47
CA SER A 120 4.76 13.09 -16.09
C SER A 120 5.31 14.35 -16.77
N LYS A 121 4.44 15.34 -17.00
CA LYS A 121 4.80 16.72 -17.38
C LYS A 121 5.07 17.61 -16.16
N LYS A 122 4.72 17.14 -14.97
CA LYS A 122 4.96 17.81 -13.68
C LYS A 122 6.08 17.10 -12.90
N PRO A 123 6.85 17.81 -12.07
CA PRO A 123 7.80 17.18 -11.17
C PRO A 123 7.12 16.14 -10.26
N VAL A 124 7.77 14.98 -10.10
CA VAL A 124 7.24 13.84 -9.33
C VAL A 124 8.19 13.46 -8.20
N ILE A 125 7.68 13.46 -6.98
CA ILE A 125 8.35 12.86 -5.82
C ILE A 125 7.68 11.51 -5.53
N ALA A 126 8.41 10.41 -5.73
CA ALA A 126 7.94 9.10 -5.30
C ALA A 126 8.45 8.75 -3.91
N VAL A 127 7.53 8.32 -3.05
CA VAL A 127 7.85 7.69 -1.77
C VAL A 127 7.46 6.22 -1.88
N THR A 128 8.42 5.34 -1.67
CA THR A 128 8.25 3.88 -1.74
C THR A 128 8.84 3.22 -0.50
N ALA A 129 8.73 1.90 -0.38
CA ALA A 129 9.27 1.16 0.75
C ALA A 129 9.91 -0.15 0.29
N VAL A 130 10.75 -0.72 1.15
CA VAL A 130 11.28 -2.08 0.96
C VAL A 130 10.28 -3.16 1.36
N ARG A 131 9.34 -2.82 2.24
CA ARG A 131 8.30 -3.72 2.77
C ARG A 131 7.08 -2.93 3.25
N THR A 132 5.92 -3.58 3.30
CA THR A 132 4.73 -2.99 3.92
C THR A 132 4.98 -2.69 5.41
N GLY A 133 4.45 -1.57 5.89
CA GLY A 133 4.60 -1.12 7.29
C GLY A 133 5.89 -0.36 7.62
N CYS A 134 6.74 0.00 6.66
CA CYS A 134 7.96 0.79 6.93
C CYS A 134 7.71 2.26 7.33
N GLY A 135 6.48 2.78 7.20
CA GLY A 135 6.13 4.18 7.53
C GLY A 135 6.13 5.15 6.34
N LYS A 136 6.00 4.62 5.11
CA LYS A 136 5.93 5.39 3.86
C LYS A 136 4.90 6.52 3.89
N SER A 137 3.66 6.23 4.27
CA SER A 137 2.57 7.22 4.26
C SER A 137 2.85 8.40 5.20
N GLN A 138 3.59 8.20 6.30
CA GLN A 138 4.00 9.29 7.20
C GLN A 138 4.96 10.26 6.49
N ILE A 139 5.94 9.71 5.78
CA ILE A 139 6.90 10.49 4.98
C ILE A 139 6.18 11.22 3.85
N SER A 140 5.30 10.54 3.11
CA SER A 140 4.51 11.14 2.01
C SER A 140 3.67 12.32 2.49
N ARG A 141 2.97 12.18 3.62
CA ARG A 141 2.15 13.24 4.22
C ARG A 141 2.99 14.40 4.74
N LYS A 142 4.16 14.12 5.34
CA LYS A 142 5.07 15.19 5.79
C LYS A 142 5.65 15.99 4.62
N ILE A 143 6.02 15.33 3.52
CA ILE A 143 6.45 16.01 2.28
C ILE A 143 5.32 16.87 1.71
N PHE A 144 4.08 16.34 1.69
CA PHE A 144 2.90 17.10 1.29
C PHE A 144 2.73 18.38 2.13
N GLU A 145 2.84 18.27 3.45
CA GLU A 145 2.75 19.41 4.37
C GLU A 145 3.83 20.46 4.10
N ILE A 146 5.09 20.04 3.93
CA ILE A 146 6.23 20.92 3.65
C ILE A 146 6.01 21.69 2.34
N LEU A 147 5.62 20.99 1.27
CA LEU A 147 5.36 21.60 -0.03
C LEU A 147 4.16 22.55 0.00
N SER A 148 3.08 22.17 0.70
CA SER A 148 1.87 22.98 0.84
C SER A 148 2.14 24.26 1.63
N LYS A 149 2.94 24.20 2.70
CA LYS A 149 3.40 25.38 3.47
C LYS A 149 4.21 26.36 2.61
N LYS A 150 4.88 25.88 1.56
CA LYS A 150 5.59 26.69 0.58
C LYS A 150 4.66 27.26 -0.52
N GLY A 151 3.35 27.02 -0.43
CA GLY A 151 2.33 27.59 -1.33
C GLY A 151 2.18 26.87 -2.67
N LEU A 152 2.73 25.66 -2.81
CA LEU A 152 2.62 24.86 -4.03
C LEU A 152 1.32 24.06 -4.04
N LYS A 153 0.72 23.90 -5.23
CA LYS A 153 -0.40 22.97 -5.41
C LYS A 153 0.15 21.55 -5.52
N VAL A 154 -0.12 20.73 -4.53
CA VAL A 154 0.36 19.36 -4.46
C VAL A 154 -0.80 18.39 -4.63
N VAL A 155 -0.63 17.44 -5.55
CA VAL A 155 -1.56 16.32 -5.70
C VAL A 155 -0.84 15.04 -5.31
N SER A 156 -1.49 14.22 -4.48
CA SER A 156 -0.98 12.88 -4.18
C SER A 156 -1.69 11.85 -5.06
N ILE A 157 -0.93 10.96 -5.69
CA ILE A 157 -1.47 9.81 -6.41
C ILE A 157 -1.18 8.57 -5.57
N ARG A 158 -2.23 7.83 -5.20
CA ARG A 158 -2.13 6.56 -4.45
C ARG A 158 -2.20 5.37 -5.39
N HIS A 159 -1.62 4.26 -4.95
CA HIS A 159 -1.67 2.94 -5.60
C HIS A 159 -3.12 2.42 -5.71
N PRO A 160 -3.45 1.58 -6.72
CA PRO A 160 -4.80 1.07 -6.90
C PRO A 160 -5.23 0.19 -5.72
N MET A 161 -6.49 0.34 -5.31
CA MET A 161 -7.19 -0.52 -4.37
C MET A 161 -8.58 -0.84 -4.96
N PRO A 162 -8.66 -1.77 -5.93
CA PRO A 162 -9.88 -2.00 -6.70
C PRO A 162 -10.90 -2.86 -5.93
N TYR A 163 -11.33 -2.36 -4.78
CA TYR A 163 -12.23 -3.06 -3.86
C TYR A 163 -13.69 -2.99 -4.29
N ASP A 164 -14.08 -1.96 -5.06
CA ASP A 164 -15.44 -1.90 -5.60
C ASP A 164 -15.71 -3.12 -6.51
N ARG A 165 -16.93 -3.64 -6.44
CA ARG A 165 -17.38 -4.72 -7.33
C ARG A 165 -17.46 -4.22 -8.77
N ASP A 166 -17.80 -2.95 -8.95
CA ASP A 166 -17.84 -2.30 -10.25
C ASP A 166 -16.55 -1.51 -10.49
N LEU A 167 -15.57 -2.15 -11.14
CA LEU A 167 -14.30 -1.50 -11.47
C LEU A 167 -14.46 -0.26 -12.39
N SER A 168 -15.61 -0.09 -13.05
CA SER A 168 -15.87 1.09 -13.86
C SER A 168 -16.03 2.36 -13.02
N THR A 169 -16.43 2.25 -11.74
CA THR A 169 -16.48 3.38 -10.80
C THR A 169 -15.09 3.84 -10.36
N GLN A 170 -14.09 2.97 -10.54
CA GLN A 170 -12.70 3.16 -10.11
C GLN A 170 -11.74 3.40 -11.28
N ILE A 171 -12.23 3.77 -12.47
CA ILE A 171 -11.34 4.12 -13.62
C ILE A 171 -10.46 5.32 -13.25
N ILE A 172 -11.08 6.38 -12.70
CA ILE A 172 -10.43 7.56 -12.14
C ILE A 172 -11.24 8.00 -10.92
N GLN A 173 -10.56 8.17 -9.80
CA GLN A 173 -11.15 8.71 -8.57
C GLN A 173 -10.34 9.92 -8.14
N ARG A 174 -11.05 10.98 -7.80
CA ARG A 174 -10.49 12.24 -7.27
C ARG A 174 -11.16 12.51 -5.93
N PHE A 175 -10.36 12.62 -4.89
CA PHE A 175 -10.80 12.87 -3.52
C PHE A 175 -10.28 14.22 -3.05
N SER A 176 -11.21 15.07 -2.62
CA SER A 176 -10.91 16.37 -2.01
C SER A 176 -11.79 16.68 -0.80
N SER A 177 -12.74 15.80 -0.49
CA SER A 177 -13.72 15.95 0.56
C SER A 177 -14.21 14.59 1.05
N TYR A 178 -14.86 14.57 2.21
CA TYR A 178 -15.51 13.37 2.74
C TYR A 178 -16.66 12.87 1.86
N ASP A 179 -17.35 13.78 1.17
CA ASP A 179 -18.42 13.42 0.22
C ASP A 179 -17.88 12.57 -0.94
N ASP A 180 -16.62 12.79 -1.34
CA ASP A 180 -15.97 11.98 -2.37
C ASP A 180 -15.76 10.53 -1.88
N LEU A 181 -15.44 10.33 -0.60
CA LEU A 181 -15.24 8.98 -0.03
C LEU A 181 -16.55 8.18 -0.05
N GLU A 182 -17.67 8.82 0.25
CA GLU A 182 -19.00 8.20 0.18
C GLU A 182 -19.43 7.96 -1.27
N LYS A 183 -19.20 8.94 -2.16
CA LYS A 183 -19.50 8.83 -3.60
C LYS A 183 -18.83 7.62 -4.25
N TYR A 184 -17.60 7.32 -3.84
CA TYR A 184 -16.81 6.21 -4.37
C TYR A 184 -16.89 4.93 -3.52
N ASN A 185 -17.78 4.87 -2.52
CA ASN A 185 -17.98 3.72 -1.63
C ASN A 185 -16.67 3.21 -0.98
N CYS A 186 -15.79 4.13 -0.58
CA CYS A 186 -14.48 3.75 -0.04
C CYS A 186 -14.60 2.87 1.20
N THR A 187 -13.83 1.78 1.19
CA THR A 187 -13.61 0.90 2.35
C THR A 187 -12.84 1.59 3.47
N ILE A 188 -12.73 0.94 4.63
CA ILE A 188 -11.89 1.43 5.74
C ILE A 188 -10.44 1.61 5.28
N GLU A 189 -9.89 0.64 4.55
CA GLU A 189 -8.49 0.68 4.08
C GLU A 189 -8.25 1.81 3.07
N GLU A 190 -9.16 2.02 2.11
CA GLU A 190 -9.07 3.16 1.19
C GLU A 190 -9.10 4.50 1.96
N ARG A 191 -10.00 4.60 2.94
CA ARG A 191 -10.11 5.79 3.80
C ARG A 191 -8.84 6.04 4.62
N GLU A 192 -8.16 5.01 5.12
CA GLU A 192 -6.86 5.12 5.83
C GLU A 192 -5.78 5.79 5.00
N GLU A 193 -5.90 5.69 3.68
CA GLU A 193 -4.96 6.26 2.74
C GLU A 193 -5.39 7.60 2.15
N TYR A 194 -6.68 7.93 2.15
CA TYR A 194 -7.22 9.14 1.52
C TYR A 194 -7.60 10.23 2.53
N GLU A 195 -8.27 9.88 3.63
CA GLU A 195 -8.73 10.83 4.66
C GLU A 195 -7.62 11.75 5.19
N PRO A 196 -6.40 11.24 5.49
CA PRO A 196 -5.36 12.10 6.05
C PRO A 196 -4.98 13.25 5.11
N TYR A 197 -5.06 13.05 3.79
CA TYR A 197 -4.83 14.13 2.83
C TYR A 197 -5.98 15.13 2.78
N ILE A 198 -7.23 14.66 2.85
CA ILE A 198 -8.42 15.51 2.90
C ILE A 198 -8.39 16.40 4.16
N ASP A 199 -8.05 15.83 5.31
CA ASP A 199 -7.89 16.56 6.58
C ASP A 199 -6.82 17.66 6.49
N MET A 200 -5.79 17.46 5.65
CA MET A 200 -4.76 18.47 5.35
C MET A 200 -5.16 19.47 4.24
N GLY A 201 -6.38 19.38 3.71
CA GLY A 201 -6.86 20.20 2.59
C GLY A 201 -6.28 19.82 1.23
N GLY A 202 -5.75 18.61 1.11
CA GLY A 202 -5.13 18.07 -0.10
C GLY A 202 -6.08 17.37 -1.06
N VAL A 203 -5.56 17.09 -2.26
CA VAL A 203 -6.25 16.30 -3.28
C VAL A 203 -5.52 14.98 -3.48
N VAL A 204 -6.29 13.88 -3.50
CA VAL A 204 -5.80 12.54 -3.78
C VAL A 204 -6.43 12.00 -5.05
N TYR A 205 -5.61 11.41 -5.90
CA TYR A 205 -6.04 10.68 -7.09
C TYR A 205 -5.71 9.19 -6.92
N ALA A 206 -6.67 8.34 -7.27
CA ALA A 206 -6.53 6.89 -7.27
C ALA A 206 -7.42 6.27 -8.36
N GLY A 207 -7.42 4.94 -8.45
CA GLY A 207 -8.18 4.18 -9.43
C GLY A 207 -7.30 3.22 -10.24
N VAL A 208 -7.75 2.82 -11.42
CA VAL A 208 -7.15 1.74 -12.21
C VAL A 208 -6.41 2.23 -13.46
N ASP A 209 -6.89 3.30 -14.12
CA ASP A 209 -6.29 3.82 -15.36
C ASP A 209 -5.29 4.95 -15.06
N TYR A 210 -4.05 4.56 -14.73
CA TYR A 210 -3.01 5.50 -14.31
C TYR A 210 -2.60 6.51 -15.38
N GLN A 211 -2.85 6.23 -16.65
CA GLN A 211 -2.64 7.22 -17.69
C GLN A 211 -3.63 8.39 -17.53
N LYS A 212 -4.91 8.08 -17.38
CA LYS A 212 -5.94 9.12 -17.17
C LYS A 212 -5.82 9.81 -15.82
N ILE A 213 -5.50 9.05 -14.77
CA ILE A 213 -5.25 9.60 -13.42
C ILE A 213 -4.10 10.61 -13.47
N LEU A 214 -2.98 10.27 -14.10
CA LEU A 214 -1.84 11.17 -14.27
C LEU A 214 -2.24 12.41 -15.07
N GLU A 215 -2.93 12.27 -16.20
CA GLU A 215 -3.41 13.40 -17.01
C GLU A 215 -4.29 14.38 -16.19
N ASN A 216 -5.14 13.87 -15.29
CA ASN A 216 -5.97 14.71 -14.43
C ASN A 216 -5.16 15.39 -13.32
N ALA A 217 -4.27 14.64 -12.66
CA ALA A 217 -3.37 15.20 -11.64
C ALA A 217 -2.47 16.31 -12.21
N GLU A 218 -1.95 16.14 -13.44
CA GLU A 218 -1.15 17.14 -14.14
C GLU A 218 -1.86 18.48 -14.34
N ASN A 219 -3.19 18.48 -14.45
CA ASN A 219 -3.98 19.70 -14.67
C ASN A 219 -4.20 20.52 -13.38
N GLU A 220 -4.04 19.90 -12.21
CA GLU A 220 -4.30 20.54 -10.90
C GLU A 220 -3.03 20.82 -10.11
N ALA A 221 -1.95 20.06 -10.37
CA ALA A 221 -0.73 20.08 -9.59
C ALA A 221 0.37 20.98 -10.17
N ASP A 222 1.10 21.61 -9.27
CA ASP A 222 2.47 22.07 -9.54
C ASP A 222 3.46 20.91 -9.38
N ILE A 223 3.23 20.05 -8.37
CA ILE A 223 4.06 18.88 -8.05
C ILE A 223 3.16 17.68 -7.69
N ILE A 224 3.56 16.50 -8.15
CA ILE A 224 2.88 15.24 -7.86
C ILE A 224 3.68 14.46 -6.82
N ILE A 225 3.00 13.97 -5.78
CA ILE A 225 3.55 12.94 -4.89
C ILE A 225 3.00 11.58 -5.35
N TRP A 226 3.88 10.69 -5.79
CA TRP A 226 3.54 9.27 -5.89
C TRP A 226 3.71 8.64 -4.51
N ASP A 227 2.61 8.44 -3.80
CA ASP A 227 2.60 7.72 -2.54
C ASP A 227 2.32 6.25 -2.86
N GLY A 228 3.36 5.42 -2.79
CA GLY A 228 3.31 4.03 -3.25
C GLY A 228 2.38 3.13 -2.43
N GLY A 229 1.98 1.99 -2.99
CA GLY A 229 1.28 0.91 -2.29
C GLY A 229 2.28 -0.17 -1.87
N ASN A 230 2.05 -0.83 -0.74
CA ASN A 230 2.91 -1.92 -0.23
C ASN A 230 4.41 -1.60 -0.35
N ASN A 231 5.16 -2.38 -1.12
CA ASN A 231 6.53 -2.11 -1.55
C ASN A 231 6.66 -2.06 -3.09
N ASP A 232 5.59 -1.72 -3.81
CA ASP A 232 5.63 -1.56 -5.26
C ASP A 232 6.59 -0.44 -5.68
N PHE A 233 7.20 -0.59 -6.85
CA PHE A 233 7.93 0.51 -7.47
C PHE A 233 6.98 1.45 -8.23
N PRO A 234 7.37 2.71 -8.47
CA PRO A 234 6.44 3.73 -8.97
C PRO A 234 5.80 3.39 -10.31
N PHE A 235 4.56 3.84 -10.50
CA PHE A 235 3.85 3.74 -11.79
C PHE A 235 4.15 4.96 -12.67
N ILE A 236 4.63 6.03 -12.06
CA ILE A 236 5.01 7.28 -12.70
C ILE A 236 6.50 7.47 -12.42
N LYS A 237 7.27 7.81 -13.45
CA LYS A 237 8.70 8.01 -13.33
C LYS A 237 8.97 9.18 -12.37
N PRO A 238 9.70 8.96 -11.26
CA PRO A 238 10.02 10.03 -10.34
C PRO A 238 11.21 10.87 -10.80
N ASP A 239 11.20 12.13 -10.39
CA ASP A 239 12.35 13.04 -10.42
C ASP A 239 13.11 12.95 -9.09
N LEU A 240 12.40 12.76 -7.98
CA LEU A 240 12.97 12.40 -6.67
C LEU A 240 12.36 11.07 -6.19
N TRP A 241 13.20 10.12 -5.77
CA TRP A 241 12.77 8.78 -5.39
C TRP A 241 13.29 8.48 -3.98
N ILE A 242 12.37 8.46 -3.04
CA ILE A 242 12.62 8.19 -1.63
C ILE A 242 12.15 6.78 -1.33
N THR A 243 13.01 5.97 -0.70
CA THR A 243 12.68 4.61 -0.28
C THR A 243 12.85 4.45 1.21
N VAL A 244 11.80 3.98 1.88
CA VAL A 244 11.78 3.77 3.33
C VAL A 244 12.11 2.32 3.68
N ALA A 245 13.07 2.12 4.57
CA ALA A 245 13.48 0.85 5.15
C ALA A 245 13.14 0.79 6.65
N ASP A 246 12.98 -0.42 7.19
CA ASP A 246 12.58 -0.66 8.59
C ASP A 246 13.60 -1.57 9.29
N PRO A 247 14.41 -1.05 10.22
CA PRO A 247 15.45 -1.79 10.95
C PRO A 247 14.87 -2.78 11.97
N HIS A 248 13.55 -2.84 12.19
CA HIS A 248 12.95 -3.95 12.95
C HIS A 248 12.91 -5.26 12.15
N ARG A 249 13.13 -5.19 10.83
CA ARG A 249 13.15 -6.35 9.93
C ARG A 249 14.39 -6.28 9.02
N PRO A 250 15.62 -6.30 9.59
CA PRO A 250 16.84 -6.14 8.81
C PRO A 250 16.98 -7.29 7.79
N GLY A 251 17.46 -6.97 6.59
CA GLY A 251 17.58 -7.92 5.48
C GLY A 251 16.33 -8.00 4.60
N HIS A 252 15.21 -7.37 4.97
CA HIS A 252 14.04 -7.29 4.10
C HIS A 252 14.31 -6.45 2.84
N GLU A 253 15.18 -5.46 2.95
CA GLU A 253 15.70 -4.64 1.85
C GLU A 253 16.51 -5.44 0.80
N VAL A 254 16.89 -6.69 1.11
CA VAL A 254 17.65 -7.58 0.21
C VAL A 254 17.01 -8.96 -0.02
N SER A 255 15.76 -9.14 0.39
CA SER A 255 15.07 -10.44 0.32
C SER A 255 13.62 -10.36 -0.16
N TYR A 256 13.13 -9.17 -0.50
CA TYR A 256 11.75 -8.93 -0.93
C TYR A 256 11.65 -8.23 -2.28
N TYR A 257 10.71 -8.72 -3.09
CA TYR A 257 10.35 -8.17 -4.38
C TYR A 257 9.03 -7.37 -4.30
N PRO A 258 8.93 -6.22 -5.02
CA PRO A 258 10.01 -5.49 -5.66
C PRO A 258 10.73 -4.50 -4.71
N GLY A 259 10.61 -4.66 -3.39
CA GLY A 259 11.24 -3.77 -2.40
C GLY A 259 12.72 -3.47 -2.62
N GLU A 260 13.52 -4.45 -3.03
CA GLU A 260 14.94 -4.20 -3.37
C GLU A 260 15.10 -3.34 -4.65
N VAL A 261 14.16 -3.41 -5.60
CA VAL A 261 14.15 -2.52 -6.78
C VAL A 261 14.04 -1.06 -6.32
N ASN A 262 13.14 -0.77 -5.37
CA ASN A 262 13.01 0.56 -4.76
C ASN A 262 14.30 0.97 -4.05
N PHE A 263 14.92 0.05 -3.30
CA PHE A 263 16.12 0.34 -2.52
C PHE A 263 17.32 0.68 -3.41
N ARG A 264 17.50 -0.07 -4.50
CA ARG A 264 18.55 0.15 -5.50
C ARG A 264 18.34 1.38 -6.37
N SER A 265 17.09 1.81 -6.56
CA SER A 265 16.75 2.93 -7.44
C SER A 265 16.58 4.26 -6.71
N ALA A 266 16.64 4.24 -5.37
CA ALA A 266 16.40 5.41 -4.55
C ALA A 266 17.49 6.49 -4.75
N HIS A 267 17.06 7.75 -4.79
CA HIS A 267 17.94 8.90 -4.57
C HIS A 267 18.18 9.11 -3.06
N VAL A 268 17.17 8.81 -2.23
CA VAL A 268 17.24 8.91 -0.77
C VAL A 268 16.71 7.62 -0.13
N ILE A 269 17.48 7.07 0.80
CA ILE A 269 17.05 5.94 1.65
C ILE A 269 16.81 6.46 3.06
N ILE A 270 15.58 6.30 3.55
CA ILE A 270 15.19 6.62 4.93
C ILE A 270 15.14 5.32 5.72
N ILE A 271 16.04 5.15 6.69
CA ILE A 271 15.96 4.06 7.65
C ILE A 271 15.09 4.56 8.79
N ASN A 272 13.80 4.20 8.78
CA ASN A 272 12.81 4.77 9.68
C ASN A 272 12.75 4.03 11.03
N LYS A 273 12.04 4.58 12.02
CA LYS A 273 11.83 3.99 13.37
C LYS A 273 13.13 3.75 14.16
N VAL A 274 14.21 4.48 13.87
CA VAL A 274 15.51 4.28 14.55
C VAL A 274 15.44 4.50 16.06
N ASN A 275 14.48 5.31 16.51
CA ASN A 275 14.22 5.60 17.92
C ASN A 275 13.74 4.39 18.73
N THR A 276 13.30 3.31 18.07
CA THR A 276 12.80 2.09 18.73
C THR A 276 13.58 0.83 18.35
N ALA A 277 14.51 0.93 17.40
CA ALA A 277 15.23 -0.22 16.85
C ALA A 277 16.61 -0.40 17.49
N GLU A 278 17.06 -1.65 17.53
CA GLU A 278 18.41 -1.99 17.99
C GLU A 278 19.48 -1.41 17.05
N LYS A 279 20.55 -0.84 17.64
CA LYS A 279 21.64 -0.20 16.89
C LYS A 279 22.28 -1.14 15.86
N GLU A 280 22.44 -2.41 16.20
CA GLU A 280 23.00 -3.42 15.30
C GLU A 280 22.16 -3.59 14.03
N ASN A 281 20.84 -3.57 14.16
CA ASN A 281 19.95 -3.72 13.00
C ASN A 281 19.95 -2.46 12.13
N ILE A 282 20.03 -1.28 12.74
CA ILE A 282 20.19 -0.02 12.00
C ILE A 282 21.47 -0.06 11.15
N GLU A 283 22.60 -0.48 11.73
CA GLU A 283 23.86 -0.57 10.99
C GLU A 283 23.81 -1.64 9.88
N LYS A 284 23.18 -2.80 10.10
CA LYS A 284 22.97 -3.80 9.04
C LYS A 284 22.24 -3.22 7.82
N VAL A 285 21.16 -2.47 8.03
CA VAL A 285 20.42 -1.84 6.93
C VAL A 285 21.28 -0.77 6.24
N LYS A 286 22.05 0.02 6.98
CA LYS A 286 22.99 1.00 6.40
C LYS A 286 24.09 0.35 5.57
N GLU A 287 24.66 -0.76 6.02
CA GLU A 287 25.66 -1.53 5.28
C GLU A 287 25.08 -2.05 3.96
N ASN A 288 23.87 -2.60 4.00
CA ASN A 288 23.16 -3.02 2.80
C ASN A 288 22.87 -1.83 1.87
N ALA A 289 22.45 -0.68 2.39
CA ALA A 289 22.25 0.55 1.60
C ALA A 289 23.53 0.95 0.87
N ARG A 290 24.65 1.11 1.58
CA ARG A 290 25.95 1.49 1.00
C ARG A 290 26.44 0.48 -0.03
N LYS A 291 26.15 -0.81 0.16
CA LYS A 291 26.55 -1.88 -0.77
C LYS A 291 25.69 -1.89 -2.04
N LEU A 292 24.37 -1.73 -1.91
CA LEU A 292 23.43 -1.90 -3.02
C LEU A 292 23.20 -0.61 -3.81
N ASN A 293 23.34 0.54 -3.15
CA ASN A 293 23.10 1.86 -3.71
C ASN A 293 24.08 2.89 -3.09
N PRO A 294 25.35 2.89 -3.53
CA PRO A 294 26.38 3.76 -2.96
C PRO A 294 26.14 5.26 -3.19
N ASP A 295 25.30 5.62 -4.16
CA ASP A 295 25.00 7.00 -4.53
C ASP A 295 23.81 7.59 -3.75
N ALA A 296 23.01 6.76 -3.08
CA ALA A 296 21.86 7.23 -2.31
C ALA A 296 22.26 7.98 -1.04
N LYS A 297 21.57 9.09 -0.78
CA LYS A 297 21.63 9.78 0.51
C LYS A 297 20.90 8.95 1.56
N ILE A 298 21.61 8.52 2.60
CA ILE A 298 21.04 7.73 3.70
C ILE A 298 20.69 8.69 4.85
N ILE A 299 19.45 8.64 5.31
CA ILE A 299 19.01 9.38 6.50
C ILE A 299 18.38 8.44 7.53
N GLU A 300 18.53 8.78 8.81
CA GLU A 300 17.85 8.11 9.91
C GLU A 300 16.52 8.81 10.21
N GLY A 301 15.44 8.03 10.22
CA GLY A 301 14.07 8.48 10.40
C GLY A 301 13.53 8.14 11.78
N ILE A 302 12.96 9.12 12.47
CA ILE A 302 12.26 8.99 13.73
C ILE A 302 10.77 8.91 13.43
N SER A 303 10.14 7.82 13.89
CA SER A 303 8.69 7.66 13.87
C SER A 303 8.19 7.92 15.28
N GLU A 304 7.46 9.02 15.48
CA GLU A 304 6.86 9.38 16.77
C GLU A 304 5.45 8.83 16.87
N ILE A 305 5.05 8.41 18.07
CA ILE A 305 3.67 8.01 18.37
C ILE A 305 3.00 9.18 19.09
N VAL A 306 1.89 9.64 18.54
CA VAL A 306 1.08 10.74 19.07
C VAL A 306 -0.25 10.16 19.54
N VAL A 307 -0.57 10.38 20.81
CA VAL A 307 -1.80 9.89 21.45
C VAL A 307 -2.72 11.07 21.74
N GLU A 308 -3.97 11.00 21.28
CA GLU A 308 -5.01 11.96 21.64
C GLU A 308 -5.55 11.63 23.03
N GLU A 309 -5.59 12.62 23.94
CA GLU A 309 -6.13 12.45 25.31
C GLU A 309 -5.51 11.24 26.07
N PRO A 310 -4.17 11.16 26.20
CA PRO A 310 -3.46 10.00 26.78
C PRO A 310 -3.91 9.65 28.20
N GLU A 311 -4.39 10.63 28.96
CA GLU A 311 -4.93 10.45 30.31
C GLU A 311 -6.13 9.49 30.38
N LYS A 312 -6.86 9.27 29.28
CA LYS A 312 -7.99 8.34 29.23
C LYS A 312 -7.57 6.87 29.29
N ILE A 313 -6.32 6.55 28.95
CA ILE A 313 -5.81 5.17 28.88
C ILE A 313 -5.42 4.63 30.27
N LYS A 314 -4.90 5.50 31.13
CA LYS A 314 -4.24 5.10 32.38
C LYS A 314 -5.17 4.31 33.30
N GLY A 315 -4.74 3.10 33.68
CA GLY A 315 -5.46 2.22 34.61
C GLY A 315 -6.72 1.56 34.03
N ARG A 316 -6.97 1.69 32.71
CA ARG A 316 -8.12 1.10 32.02
C ARG A 316 -7.79 -0.23 31.36
N ARG A 317 -8.82 -1.05 31.14
CA ARG A 317 -8.77 -2.25 30.31
C ARG A 317 -9.00 -1.83 28.86
N VAL A 318 -8.04 -2.10 27.99
CA VAL A 318 -7.97 -1.52 26.65
C VAL A 318 -8.14 -2.59 25.59
N LEU A 319 -9.07 -2.35 24.66
CA LEU A 319 -9.06 -3.03 23.36
C LEU A 319 -8.19 -2.22 22.40
N VAL A 320 -7.20 -2.86 21.80
CA VAL A 320 -6.34 -2.20 20.79
C VAL A 320 -6.82 -2.58 19.40
N ILE A 321 -7.03 -1.56 18.54
CA ILE A 321 -7.28 -1.73 17.11
C ILE A 321 -6.05 -1.26 16.35
N GLU A 322 -5.60 -2.03 15.36
CA GLU A 322 -4.45 -1.68 14.51
C GLU A 322 -4.82 -1.66 13.03
N ASP A 323 -4.00 -0.95 12.25
CA ASP A 323 -4.03 -0.91 10.78
C ASP A 323 -4.11 -2.33 10.17
N GLY A 324 -5.16 -2.57 9.38
CA GLY A 324 -5.53 -3.89 8.87
C GLY A 324 -4.43 -4.54 8.03
N PRO A 325 -3.96 -3.91 6.93
CA PRO A 325 -2.89 -4.44 6.09
C PRO A 325 -1.59 -4.70 6.83
N THR A 326 -1.16 -3.79 7.71
CA THR A 326 0.08 -3.96 8.49
C THR A 326 -0.03 -5.15 9.45
N ALA A 327 -1.17 -5.30 10.13
CA ALA A 327 -1.40 -6.40 11.06
C ALA A 327 -1.55 -7.76 10.35
N THR A 328 -2.20 -7.80 9.19
CA THR A 328 -2.51 -9.03 8.46
C THR A 328 -1.37 -9.46 7.54
N HIS A 329 -1.36 -8.99 6.28
CA HIS A 329 -0.38 -9.40 5.27
C HIS A 329 1.02 -8.82 5.52
N GLY A 330 1.12 -7.69 6.23
CA GLY A 330 2.39 -7.13 6.70
C GLY A 330 3.08 -7.96 7.79
N GLY A 331 2.33 -8.88 8.43
CA GLY A 331 2.84 -9.85 9.41
C GLY A 331 3.22 -9.26 10.76
N VAL A 332 2.75 -8.06 11.10
CA VAL A 332 3.10 -7.36 12.35
C VAL A 332 2.10 -7.72 13.45
N GLY A 333 2.57 -8.26 14.58
CA GLY A 333 1.69 -8.73 15.67
C GLY A 333 1.09 -7.64 16.56
N TYR A 334 1.65 -6.43 16.55
CA TYR A 334 1.16 -5.25 17.28
C TYR A 334 1.80 -3.98 16.71
N GLY A 335 1.14 -2.82 16.84
CA GLY A 335 1.56 -1.56 16.25
C GLY A 335 1.49 -0.38 17.21
N ALA A 336 1.10 0.78 16.68
CA ALA A 336 1.10 2.06 17.40
C ALA A 336 0.12 2.04 18.57
N GLY A 337 -1.08 1.51 18.36
CA GLY A 337 -2.11 1.46 19.38
C GLY A 337 -1.68 0.64 20.59
N TYR A 338 -1.02 -0.50 20.36
CA TYR A 338 -0.51 -1.34 21.44
C TYR A 338 0.61 -0.64 22.22
N ILE A 339 1.59 -0.07 21.53
CA ILE A 339 2.71 0.64 22.16
C ILE A 339 2.18 1.82 23.00
N ALA A 340 1.30 2.63 22.42
CA ALA A 340 0.66 3.74 23.10
C ALA A 340 -0.13 3.30 24.34
N ALA A 341 -0.89 2.21 24.26
CA ALA A 341 -1.65 1.70 25.38
C ALA A 341 -0.73 1.29 26.55
N VAL A 342 0.38 0.61 26.26
CA VAL A 342 1.36 0.19 27.27
C VAL A 342 2.07 1.39 27.89
N GLU A 343 2.60 2.31 27.07
CA GLU A 343 3.37 3.47 27.54
C GLU A 343 2.53 4.44 28.37
N ASN A 344 1.22 4.54 28.09
CA ASN A 344 0.29 5.37 28.85
C ASN A 344 -0.36 4.64 30.04
N GLY A 345 0.14 3.46 30.39
CA GLY A 345 -0.19 2.76 31.62
C GLY A 345 -1.57 2.11 31.62
N ALA A 346 -2.00 1.52 30.50
CA ALA A 346 -3.15 0.62 30.47
C ALA A 346 -3.03 -0.46 31.55
N LYS A 347 -4.13 -0.76 32.24
CA LYS A 347 -4.18 -1.82 33.27
C LYS A 347 -4.03 -3.20 32.66
N GLU A 348 -4.66 -3.41 31.51
CA GLU A 348 -4.72 -4.69 30.80
C GLU A 348 -5.01 -4.42 29.33
N ILE A 349 -4.36 -5.17 28.43
CA ILE A 349 -4.74 -5.23 27.01
C ILE A 349 -5.62 -6.46 26.82
N ILE A 350 -6.84 -6.25 26.36
CA ILE A 350 -7.84 -7.31 26.20
C ILE A 350 -7.59 -8.09 24.91
N ASP A 351 -7.59 -9.41 25.02
CA ASP A 351 -7.58 -10.32 23.87
C ASP A 351 -8.93 -10.23 23.14
N PRO A 352 -8.98 -9.76 21.87
CA PRO A 352 -10.24 -9.60 21.15
C PRO A 352 -10.84 -10.93 20.66
N ARG A 353 -10.07 -12.03 20.59
CA ARG A 353 -10.49 -13.27 19.91
C ARG A 353 -11.75 -13.92 20.48
N PRO A 354 -11.95 -13.98 21.81
CA PRO A 354 -13.19 -14.54 22.39
C PRO A 354 -14.46 -13.76 22.03
N PHE A 355 -14.32 -12.51 21.57
CA PHE A 355 -15.43 -11.60 21.28
C PHE A 355 -15.69 -11.44 19.78
N ALA A 356 -14.79 -11.96 18.93
CA ALA A 356 -14.88 -11.86 17.48
C ALA A 356 -16.14 -12.53 16.92
N VAL A 357 -16.73 -11.92 15.90
CA VAL A 357 -17.89 -12.46 15.17
C VAL A 357 -17.63 -12.52 13.67
N GLY A 358 -18.37 -13.39 12.99
CA GLY A 358 -18.42 -13.43 11.53
C GLY A 358 -17.05 -13.55 10.86
N SER A 359 -16.78 -12.72 9.85
CA SER A 359 -15.51 -12.75 9.11
C SER A 359 -14.28 -12.45 9.96
N ILE A 360 -14.41 -11.74 11.09
CA ILE A 360 -13.30 -11.44 12.00
C ILE A 360 -12.78 -12.72 12.68
N VAL A 361 -13.66 -13.69 12.94
CA VAL A 361 -13.26 -15.02 13.44
C VAL A 361 -12.36 -15.72 12.42
N GLU A 362 -12.72 -15.65 11.14
CA GLU A 362 -11.93 -16.24 10.05
C GLU A 362 -10.59 -15.51 9.86
N THR A 363 -10.57 -14.18 10.03
CA THR A 363 -9.33 -13.39 10.06
C THR A 363 -8.36 -13.90 11.14
N PHE A 364 -8.83 -14.10 12.39
CA PHE A 364 -7.96 -14.63 13.46
C PHE A 364 -7.51 -16.08 13.22
N LYS A 365 -8.33 -16.92 12.57
CA LYS A 365 -7.93 -18.27 12.16
C LYS A 365 -6.84 -18.25 11.09
N LYS A 366 -6.93 -17.30 10.14
CA LYS A 366 -5.98 -17.15 9.04
C LYS A 366 -4.65 -16.53 9.53
N TYR A 367 -4.71 -15.49 10.36
CA TYR A 367 -3.56 -14.74 10.85
C TYR A 367 -3.30 -15.07 12.33
N THR A 368 -2.74 -16.26 12.56
CA THR A 368 -2.59 -16.85 13.90
C THR A 368 -1.61 -16.11 14.82
N HIS A 369 -0.78 -15.21 14.27
CA HIS A 369 0.10 -14.34 15.05
C HIS A 369 -0.66 -13.23 15.79
N LEU A 370 -1.89 -12.91 15.37
CA LEU A 370 -2.72 -11.89 16.01
C LEU A 370 -3.38 -12.43 17.28
N SER A 371 -3.00 -11.86 18.42
CA SER A 371 -3.51 -12.25 19.74
C SER A 371 -3.73 -11.08 20.70
N LYS A 372 -3.20 -9.90 20.38
CA LYS A 372 -3.20 -8.71 21.27
C LYS A 372 -3.95 -7.51 20.68
N VAL A 373 -4.28 -7.58 19.40
CA VAL A 373 -4.84 -6.47 18.64
C VAL A 373 -5.95 -6.98 17.73
N LEU A 374 -6.94 -6.13 17.51
CA LEU A 374 -8.01 -6.34 16.54
C LEU A 374 -7.62 -5.63 15.24
N PRO A 375 -7.41 -6.34 14.12
CA PRO A 375 -7.17 -5.67 12.84
C PRO A 375 -8.42 -4.90 12.40
N ALA A 376 -8.24 -3.68 11.91
CA ALA A 376 -9.32 -2.83 11.38
C ALA A 376 -9.84 -3.39 10.04
N MET A 377 -10.73 -4.38 10.11
CA MET A 377 -11.35 -5.00 8.94
C MET A 377 -12.60 -4.22 8.51
N GLY A 378 -12.78 -3.98 7.20
CA GLY A 378 -13.92 -3.18 6.72
C GLY A 378 -14.04 -3.09 5.20
N TYR A 379 -13.92 -4.21 4.48
CA TYR A 379 -14.09 -4.25 3.02
C TYR A 379 -15.56 -4.14 2.56
N GLY A 380 -16.50 -3.94 3.49
CA GLY A 380 -17.92 -3.74 3.18
C GLY A 380 -18.77 -3.55 4.43
N LYS A 381 -20.04 -3.20 4.23
CA LYS A 381 -20.99 -2.88 5.32
C LYS A 381 -21.17 -4.01 6.34
N GLU A 382 -21.07 -5.27 5.89
CA GLU A 382 -21.16 -6.43 6.78
C GLU A 382 -19.95 -6.51 7.71
N GLN A 383 -18.73 -6.40 7.18
CA GLN A 383 -17.51 -6.41 8.00
C GLN A 383 -17.43 -5.23 8.97
N ILE A 384 -17.93 -4.05 8.58
CA ILE A 384 -18.02 -2.89 9.49
C ILE A 384 -18.94 -3.21 10.68
N LYS A 385 -20.09 -3.84 10.45
CA LYS A 385 -21.00 -4.26 11.53
C LYS A 385 -20.39 -5.35 12.41
N GLU A 386 -19.68 -6.30 11.82
CA GLU A 386 -18.96 -7.33 12.58
C GLU A 386 -17.85 -6.71 13.44
N LEU A 387 -17.18 -5.66 12.95
CA LEU A 387 -16.19 -4.88 13.71
C LEU A 387 -16.84 -4.16 14.88
N GLU A 388 -17.95 -3.46 14.66
CA GLU A 388 -18.76 -2.81 15.71
C GLU A 388 -19.19 -3.82 16.78
N GLU A 389 -19.76 -4.95 16.37
CA GLU A 389 -20.25 -5.98 17.28
C GLU A 389 -19.10 -6.61 18.08
N THR A 390 -17.96 -6.87 17.45
CA THR A 390 -16.77 -7.37 18.13
C THR A 390 -16.28 -6.39 19.20
N ILE A 391 -16.22 -5.09 18.88
CA ILE A 391 -15.81 -4.04 19.83
C ILE A 391 -16.81 -3.92 20.98
N ASN A 392 -18.11 -3.96 20.70
CA ASN A 392 -19.16 -3.83 21.69
C ASN A 392 -19.20 -5.05 22.63
N ARG A 393 -18.96 -6.27 22.12
CA ARG A 393 -18.86 -7.49 22.92
C ARG A 393 -17.61 -7.56 23.80
N CYS A 394 -16.54 -6.89 23.38
CA CYS A 394 -15.27 -6.92 24.09
C CYS A 394 -15.40 -6.33 25.50
N ASP A 395 -14.86 -7.03 26.50
CA ASP A 395 -14.86 -6.60 27.90
C ASP A 395 -13.71 -5.60 28.17
N ALA A 396 -13.79 -4.44 27.50
CA ALA A 396 -12.83 -3.34 27.59
C ALA A 396 -13.54 -2.05 28.03
N ASP A 397 -12.83 -1.22 28.80
CA ASP A 397 -13.33 0.10 29.22
C ASP A 397 -13.23 1.14 28.10
N ILE A 398 -12.24 0.97 27.21
CA ILE A 398 -11.87 1.93 26.18
C ILE A 398 -11.20 1.23 25.00
N VAL A 399 -11.31 1.84 23.82
CA VAL A 399 -10.61 1.41 22.61
C VAL A 399 -9.44 2.36 22.36
N VAL A 400 -8.27 1.82 22.05
CA VAL A 400 -7.12 2.58 21.54
C VAL A 400 -6.92 2.21 20.08
N SER A 401 -7.18 3.14 19.17
CA SER A 401 -7.07 2.91 17.73
C SER A 401 -5.75 3.44 17.18
N GLY A 402 -4.91 2.54 16.68
CA GLY A 402 -3.70 2.83 15.90
C GLY A 402 -3.95 3.05 14.41
N THR A 403 -5.22 3.15 13.98
CA THR A 403 -5.61 3.38 12.58
C THR A 403 -5.30 4.82 12.14
N PRO A 404 -4.91 5.06 10.87
CA PRO A 404 -4.74 6.42 10.33
C PRO A 404 -6.02 7.28 10.37
N ILE A 405 -7.20 6.66 10.23
CA ILE A 405 -8.49 7.37 10.21
C ILE A 405 -9.11 7.55 11.60
N ASP A 406 -10.16 8.37 11.63
CA ASP A 406 -11.06 8.46 12.77
C ASP A 406 -12.15 7.39 12.66
N LEU A 407 -11.97 6.26 13.36
CA LEU A 407 -12.98 5.19 13.36
C LEU A 407 -14.35 5.68 13.85
N ASN A 408 -14.42 6.71 14.71
CA ASN A 408 -15.71 7.27 15.17
C ASN A 408 -16.60 7.78 14.02
N ARG A 409 -16.04 8.00 12.81
CA ARG A 409 -16.79 8.43 11.63
C ARG A 409 -17.41 7.29 10.83
N ILE A 410 -17.04 6.04 11.15
CA ILE A 410 -17.40 4.85 10.36
C ILE A 410 -18.15 3.83 11.21
N ILE A 411 -17.70 3.64 12.44
CA ILE A 411 -18.29 2.67 13.37
C ILE A 411 -19.04 3.37 14.49
N ASN A 412 -20.12 2.75 14.93
CA ASN A 412 -20.92 3.17 16.07
C ASN A 412 -20.76 2.17 17.22
N VAL A 413 -19.96 2.53 18.22
CA VAL A 413 -19.61 1.68 19.36
C VAL A 413 -19.93 2.33 20.69
N ASP A 414 -20.17 1.51 21.70
CA ASP A 414 -20.54 1.94 23.06
C ASP A 414 -19.35 2.30 23.96
N LYS A 415 -18.13 2.21 23.42
CA LYS A 415 -16.88 2.48 24.11
C LYS A 415 -16.20 3.73 23.56
N PRO A 416 -15.59 4.57 24.42
CA PRO A 416 -14.76 5.67 23.95
C PRO A 416 -13.59 5.15 23.11
N ILE A 417 -13.23 5.89 22.06
CA ILE A 417 -12.07 5.59 21.20
C ILE A 417 -11.03 6.69 21.37
N VAL A 418 -9.84 6.32 21.83
CA VAL A 418 -8.64 7.16 21.84
C VAL A 418 -7.85 6.90 20.56
N ARG A 419 -7.50 7.96 19.84
CA ARG A 419 -6.75 7.86 18.59
C ARG A 419 -5.25 7.93 18.84
N VAL A 420 -4.53 7.07 18.14
CA VAL A 420 -3.08 7.02 18.14
C VAL A 420 -2.62 7.14 16.70
N ARG A 421 -1.75 8.11 16.44
CA ARG A 421 -1.23 8.40 15.11
C ARG A 421 0.29 8.27 15.13
N TYR A 422 0.84 7.81 14.01
CA TYR A 422 2.27 8.00 13.77
C TYR A 422 2.54 9.37 13.16
N GLY A 423 3.58 10.03 13.65
CA GLY A 423 4.15 11.25 13.10
C GLY A 423 5.61 11.08 12.70
N VAL A 424 6.13 12.08 11.99
CA VAL A 424 7.56 12.20 11.66
C VAL A 424 8.22 13.06 12.73
N GLY A 425 9.28 12.57 13.36
CA GLY A 425 10.00 13.32 14.39
C GLY A 425 10.71 14.56 13.85
N LYS A 426 10.97 15.54 14.72
CA LYS A 426 11.48 16.87 14.34
C LYS A 426 12.81 16.85 13.58
N GLU A 427 13.70 15.91 13.91
CA GLU A 427 14.99 15.78 13.23
C GLU A 427 14.81 15.27 11.79
N THR A 428 13.93 14.28 11.61
CA THR A 428 13.58 13.76 10.29
C THR A 428 12.82 14.80 9.47
N GLU A 429 11.94 15.59 10.08
CA GLU A 429 11.26 16.70 9.40
C GLU A 429 12.26 17.70 8.81
N LYS A 430 13.29 18.11 9.56
CA LYS A 430 14.35 19.02 9.05
C LYS A 430 15.11 18.43 7.86
N GLU A 431 15.42 17.13 7.91
CA GLU A 431 16.08 16.46 6.80
C GLU A 431 15.19 16.38 5.55
N LEU A 432 13.89 16.11 5.73
CA LEU A 432 12.92 16.15 4.64
C LEU A 432 12.76 17.55 4.07
N GLU A 433 12.73 18.60 4.90
CA GLU A 433 12.70 20.00 4.44
C GLU A 433 13.91 20.30 3.55
N ARG A 434 15.11 19.90 3.97
CA ARG A 434 16.33 20.06 3.18
C ARG A 434 16.28 19.33 1.85
N ILE A 435 15.85 18.05 1.85
CA ILE A 435 15.71 17.25 0.64
C ILE A 435 14.70 17.87 -0.33
N VAL A 436 13.56 18.35 0.17
CA VAL A 436 12.54 19.01 -0.64
C VAL A 436 13.07 20.33 -1.20
N GLU A 437 13.85 21.10 -0.44
CA GLU A 437 14.45 22.34 -0.93
C GLU A 437 15.50 22.11 -2.01
N GLU A 438 16.37 21.11 -1.83
CA GLU A 438 17.33 20.66 -2.84
C GLU A 438 16.58 20.30 -4.13
N PHE A 439 15.55 19.45 -4.04
CA PHE A 439 14.72 19.06 -5.18
C PHE A 439 14.03 20.25 -5.88
N LEU A 440 13.41 21.16 -5.11
CA LEU A 440 12.73 22.33 -5.66
C LEU A 440 13.70 23.27 -6.39
N SER A 441 14.98 23.30 -6.01
CA SER A 441 15.99 24.10 -6.69
C SER A 441 16.36 23.52 -8.06
N GLU A 442 16.41 22.19 -8.18
CA GLU A 442 16.76 21.47 -9.42
C GLU A 442 15.63 21.48 -10.45
N VAL A 443 14.36 21.42 -10.02
CA VAL A 443 13.22 21.41 -10.96
C VAL A 443 12.79 22.80 -11.43
N LYS A 444 13.30 23.87 -10.80
CA LYS A 444 13.08 25.26 -11.22
C LYS A 444 14.16 25.78 -12.17
N SER A 445 15.33 25.13 -12.20
CA SER A 445 16.42 25.40 -13.16
C SER A 445 16.16 24.70 -14.48
#